data_AF-A0A2G5U8C5-F1
#
_entry.id   AF-A0A2G5U8C5-F1
#
_cell.length_a   1.000
_cell.length_b   1.000
_cell.length_c   1.000
_cell.angle_alpha   90.00
_cell.angle_beta   90.00
_cell.angle_gamma   90.00
#
_symmetry.space_group_name_H-M   'P 1'
#
loop_
_entity.id
_entity.type
_entity.pdbx_description
1 polymer ?
#
loop_
_entity_poly.entity_id
_entity_poly.type
_entity_poly.pdbx_seq_one_letter_code
_entity_poly.pdbx_strand_id
1 'polypeptide(L)'
;MGVYITIFLYALTTSVFFPVFQSLVFYKACITLSNSTDAEVTCQSREAAARDESVHSLANLILLTSSTGLCITAFFTSRWIGHLSDVKSRKLAFLIPFAGLFFSDFTILVQVLWPRASPYYFIVSEVIYGIFGGYMSITSGAFAIISTMYTDPKERAKAIARLEGTISLGSMIGFLISSRLESAGYLGMACFFVVAHFIAFLSALFMKEVQYHEPEPLLRNSQKTKPLAICTGSKLFENKSPATKCNLRILYFSFAISYFAFIGSTRILFFYLKHKFLWGSEKYGYLKAINQGMTTVMAMLVFPALKNWGITDVRLAIFGLATRSIGRAWYAIAWADYAVYGVVCFEMFSKFPATALRSLISSNVGEHERGAAFSLVAVIEAMCNLTSSWVFHIAFPISLRFFPELSFVIMPVIIVPAIVLMM
;
A
#
# COMPACT_ATOMS: atom_id res chain seq x y z
N MET A 1 -11.06 -17.19 6.85
CA MET A 1 -10.55 -16.62 8.12
C MET A 1 -9.05 -16.33 8.05
N GLY A 2 -8.19 -17.31 7.75
CA GLY A 2 -6.72 -17.12 7.74
C GLY A 2 -6.21 -15.88 6.98
N VAL A 3 -6.69 -15.63 5.75
CA VAL A 3 -6.26 -14.46 4.94
C VAL A 3 -6.49 -13.13 5.67
N TYR A 4 -7.63 -12.97 6.33
CA TYR A 4 -7.97 -11.73 7.03
C TYR A 4 -7.04 -11.50 8.21
N ILE A 5 -6.71 -12.55 8.98
CA ILE A 5 -5.78 -12.45 10.11
C ILE A 5 -4.37 -12.12 9.62
N THR A 6 -3.88 -12.83 8.60
CA THR A 6 -2.57 -12.57 8.00
C THR A 6 -2.46 -11.13 7.50
N ILE A 7 -3.47 -10.64 6.78
CA ILE A 7 -3.45 -9.28 6.22
C ILE A 7 -3.66 -8.20 7.27
N PHE A 8 -4.45 -8.48 8.32
CA PHE A 8 -4.56 -7.60 9.47
C PHE A 8 -3.20 -7.37 10.13
N LEU A 9 -2.48 -8.47 10.44
CA LEU A 9 -1.16 -8.41 11.06
C LEU A 9 -0.15 -7.70 10.15
N TYR A 10 -0.17 -8.01 8.86
CA TYR A 10 0.68 -7.34 7.88
C TYR A 10 0.43 -5.83 7.77
N ALA A 11 -0.84 -5.41 7.71
CA ALA A 11 -1.19 -3.99 7.65
C ALA A 11 -0.81 -3.25 8.93
N LEU A 12 -0.96 -3.92 10.08
CA LEU A 12 -0.52 -3.43 11.38
C LEU A 12 1.00 -3.23 11.40
N THR A 13 1.79 -4.27 11.08
CA THR A 13 3.25 -4.17 11.08
C THR A 13 3.75 -3.15 10.08
N THR A 14 3.19 -3.08 8.87
CA THR A 14 3.58 -2.08 7.85
C THR A 14 3.39 -0.64 8.33
N SER A 15 2.32 -0.39 9.10
CA SER A 15 2.02 0.96 9.61
C SER A 15 2.89 1.33 10.81
N VAL A 16 3.40 0.35 11.56
CA VAL A 16 4.45 0.53 12.57
C VAL A 16 5.82 0.72 11.90
N PHE A 17 6.10 -0.07 10.86
CA PHE A 17 7.37 -0.12 10.16
C PHE A 17 7.78 1.23 9.59
N PHE A 18 6.89 1.92 8.88
CA PHE A 18 7.24 3.16 8.17
C PHE A 18 7.89 4.24 9.07
N PRO A 19 7.26 4.69 10.19
CA PRO A 19 7.88 5.68 11.07
C PRO A 19 9.09 5.13 11.84
N VAL A 20 9.07 3.86 12.25
CA VAL A 20 10.17 3.25 13.01
C VAL A 20 11.42 3.09 12.15
N PHE A 21 11.27 2.57 10.94
CA PHE A 21 12.33 2.41 9.96
C PHE A 21 12.94 3.76 9.57
N GLN A 22 12.09 4.76 9.29
CA GLN A 22 12.56 6.13 9.04
C GLN A 22 13.38 6.64 10.23
N SER A 23 12.83 6.60 11.45
CA SER A 23 13.55 7.05 12.67
C SER A 23 14.88 6.32 12.87
N LEU A 24 14.93 5.02 12.61
CA LEU A 24 16.14 4.20 12.76
C LEU A 24 17.21 4.55 11.72
N VAL A 25 16.82 4.78 10.45
CA VAL A 25 17.75 5.23 9.40
C VAL A 25 18.36 6.59 9.77
N PHE A 26 17.54 7.52 10.25
CA PHE A 26 18.00 8.82 10.75
C PHE A 26 18.98 8.69 11.92
N TYR A 27 18.67 7.82 12.88
CA TYR A 27 19.54 7.54 14.01
C TYR A 27 20.92 7.01 13.58
N LYS A 28 20.96 6.04 12.65
CA LYS A 28 22.24 5.50 12.14
C LYS A 28 23.01 6.48 11.27
N ALA A 29 22.31 7.28 10.46
CA ALA A 29 22.94 8.35 9.68
C ALA A 29 23.63 9.36 10.59
N CYS A 30 22.98 9.76 11.70
CA CYS A 30 23.57 10.62 12.71
C CYS A 30 24.82 10.00 13.36
N ILE A 31 24.77 8.72 13.76
CA ILE A 31 25.96 8.03 14.32
C ILE A 31 27.12 8.00 13.33
N THR A 32 26.83 7.75 12.06
CA THR A 32 27.86 7.63 11.02
C THR A 32 28.59 8.95 10.75
N LEU A 33 27.89 10.08 10.84
CA LEU A 33 28.42 11.41 10.59
C LEU A 33 28.93 12.12 11.84
N SER A 34 28.57 11.63 13.03
CA SER A 34 28.96 12.22 14.30
C SER A 34 30.44 11.94 14.60
N ASN A 35 31.20 13.02 14.84
CA ASN A 35 32.59 12.95 15.30
C ASN A 35 32.75 12.72 16.81
N SER A 36 31.64 12.65 17.57
CA SER A 36 31.67 12.45 19.02
C SER A 36 31.99 10.99 19.40
N THR A 37 32.78 10.81 20.46
CA THR A 37 33.07 9.48 21.05
C THR A 37 31.81 8.79 21.60
N ASP A 38 30.81 9.56 22.03
CA ASP A 38 29.50 9.10 22.51
C ASP A 38 28.35 9.42 21.53
N ALA A 39 28.59 9.21 20.23
CA ALA A 39 27.62 9.48 19.16
C ALA A 39 26.22 8.87 19.41
N GLU A 40 26.16 7.71 20.07
CA GLU A 40 24.92 7.00 20.38
C GLU A 40 24.01 7.77 21.35
N VAL A 41 24.59 8.46 22.35
CA VAL A 41 23.84 9.26 23.33
C VAL A 41 23.42 10.60 22.70
N THR A 42 24.32 11.25 21.96
CA THR A 42 24.05 12.53 21.29
C THR A 42 22.92 12.41 20.26
N CYS A 43 22.97 11.36 19.43
CA CYS A 43 21.98 11.11 18.37
C CYS A 43 20.65 10.54 18.88
N GLN A 44 20.56 10.17 20.16
CA GLN A 44 19.30 9.79 20.79
C GLN A 44 18.37 11.02 20.98
N SER A 45 18.97 12.22 21.14
CA SER A 45 18.22 13.47 21.14
C SER A 45 17.81 13.87 19.71
N ARG A 46 16.54 13.62 19.37
CA ARG A 46 15.99 13.83 18.02
C ARG A 46 16.12 15.28 17.54
N GLU A 47 16.20 16.24 18.45
CA GLU A 47 16.23 17.68 18.16
C GLU A 47 17.59 18.16 17.63
N ALA A 48 18.70 17.54 18.03
CA ALA A 48 20.03 17.86 17.55
C ALA A 48 20.28 17.26 16.16
N ALA A 49 19.92 15.99 15.97
CA ALA A 49 20.01 15.29 14.68
C ALA A 49 19.08 15.89 13.61
N ALA A 50 17.94 16.46 14.01
CA ALA A 50 16.97 17.04 13.08
C ALA A 50 17.41 18.38 12.45
N ARG A 51 18.47 19.03 12.94
CA ARG A 51 18.96 20.30 12.38
C ARG A 51 20.09 20.13 11.37
N ASP A 52 20.70 18.95 11.31
CA ASP A 52 21.85 18.71 10.44
C ASP A 52 21.39 18.27 9.03
N GLU A 53 21.63 19.16 8.06
CA GLU A 53 21.29 18.93 6.66
C GLU A 53 22.00 17.69 6.07
N SER A 54 23.22 17.38 6.54
CA SER A 54 23.98 16.23 6.07
C SER A 54 23.36 14.90 6.51
N VAL A 55 22.86 14.83 7.74
CA VAL A 55 22.13 13.67 8.27
C VAL A 55 20.82 13.47 7.50
N HIS A 56 20.08 14.54 7.23
CA HIS A 56 18.86 14.47 6.41
C HIS A 56 19.14 14.00 4.99
N SER A 57 20.19 14.51 4.35
CA SER A 57 20.56 14.13 2.99
C SER A 57 20.91 12.64 2.89
N LEU A 58 21.77 12.14 3.80
CA LEU A 58 22.16 10.73 3.84
C LEU A 58 20.96 9.82 4.15
N ALA A 59 20.13 10.16 5.14
CA ALA A 59 18.96 9.37 5.49
C ALA A 59 17.95 9.29 4.33
N ASN A 60 17.68 10.43 3.67
CA ASN A 60 16.78 10.48 2.50
C ASN A 60 17.34 9.67 1.33
N LEU A 61 18.66 9.73 1.08
CA LEU A 61 19.31 8.92 0.05
C LEU A 61 19.10 7.42 0.32
N ILE A 62 19.31 6.98 1.56
CA ILE A 62 19.13 5.57 1.95
C ILE A 62 17.66 5.16 1.79
N LEU A 63 16.71 5.94 2.31
CA LEU A 63 15.29 5.65 2.21
C LEU A 63 14.81 5.56 0.75
N LEU A 64 15.25 6.50 -0.09
CA LEU A 64 14.92 6.52 -1.52
C LEU A 64 15.52 5.30 -2.24
N THR A 65 16.78 4.98 -1.95
CA THR A 65 17.48 3.84 -2.58
C THR A 65 16.88 2.52 -2.13
N SER A 66 16.57 2.35 -0.85
CA SER A 66 15.85 1.21 -0.28
C SER A 66 14.49 1.02 -0.95
N SER A 67 13.65 2.07 -1.02
CA SER A 67 12.34 1.99 -1.65
C SER A 67 12.43 1.67 -3.15
N THR A 68 13.42 2.22 -3.84
CA THR A 68 13.66 1.97 -5.27
C THR A 68 14.11 0.53 -5.48
N GLY A 69 15.06 0.04 -4.68
CA GLY A 69 15.52 -1.34 -4.70
C GLY A 69 14.39 -2.34 -4.48
N LEU A 70 13.57 -2.15 -3.44
CA LEU A 70 12.38 -2.95 -3.17
C LEU A 70 11.44 -2.96 -4.38
N CYS A 71 11.07 -1.80 -4.92
CA CYS A 71 10.10 -1.72 -6.01
C CYS A 71 10.62 -2.40 -7.29
N ILE A 72 11.90 -2.21 -7.64
CA ILE A 72 12.50 -2.82 -8.83
C ILE A 72 12.52 -4.34 -8.68
N THR A 73 13.09 -4.88 -7.59
CA THR A 73 13.19 -6.33 -7.43
C THR A 73 11.82 -6.98 -7.31
N ALA A 74 10.92 -6.38 -6.53
CA ALA A 74 9.56 -6.87 -6.35
C ALA A 74 8.73 -6.79 -7.64
N PHE A 75 8.97 -5.82 -8.53
CA PHE A 75 8.28 -5.76 -9.82
C PHE A 75 8.55 -7.01 -10.67
N PHE A 76 9.81 -7.46 -10.70
CA PHE A 76 10.18 -8.67 -11.45
C PHE A 76 9.68 -9.94 -10.78
N THR A 77 9.83 -10.07 -9.46
CA THR A 77 9.54 -11.31 -8.73
C THR A 77 8.04 -11.47 -8.44
N SER A 78 7.31 -10.39 -8.19
CA SER A 78 5.85 -10.45 -7.96
C SER A 78 5.10 -10.99 -9.17
N ARG A 79 5.60 -10.73 -10.38
CA ARG A 79 5.08 -11.32 -11.62
C ARG A 79 5.20 -12.84 -11.63
N TRP A 80 6.34 -13.38 -11.21
CA TRP A 80 6.58 -14.81 -11.18
C TRP A 80 5.73 -15.48 -10.09
N ILE A 81 5.62 -14.82 -8.94
CA ILE A 81 4.76 -15.26 -7.84
C ILE A 81 3.27 -15.23 -8.26
N GLY A 82 2.84 -14.24 -9.03
CA GLY A 82 1.50 -14.18 -9.62
C GLY A 82 1.23 -15.38 -10.54
N HIS A 83 2.15 -15.70 -11.44
CA HIS A 83 2.04 -16.89 -12.30
C HIS A 83 2.03 -18.20 -11.50
N LEU A 84 2.89 -18.31 -10.47
CA LEU A 84 2.90 -19.45 -9.56
C LEU A 84 1.57 -19.63 -8.82
N SER A 85 0.93 -18.51 -8.45
CA SER A 85 -0.40 -18.48 -7.82
C SER A 85 -1.46 -19.12 -8.71
N ASP A 86 -1.44 -18.76 -10.00
CA ASP A 86 -2.45 -19.21 -10.96
C ASP A 86 -2.22 -20.67 -11.42
N VAL A 87 -0.96 -21.12 -11.56
CA VAL A 87 -0.64 -22.47 -12.10
C VAL A 87 -0.50 -23.55 -11.04
N LYS A 88 0.11 -23.25 -9.89
CA LYS A 88 0.49 -24.30 -8.91
C LYS A 88 -0.35 -24.24 -7.64
N SER A 89 -0.32 -23.12 -6.94
CA SER A 89 -0.99 -22.97 -5.64
C SER A 89 -1.05 -21.51 -5.23
N ARG A 90 -2.25 -21.03 -4.92
CA ARG A 90 -2.45 -19.67 -4.42
C ARG A 90 -1.87 -19.49 -3.03
N LYS A 91 -1.94 -20.54 -2.19
CA LYS A 91 -1.37 -20.54 -0.84
C LYS A 91 0.16 -20.44 -0.87
N LEU A 92 0.82 -21.23 -1.71
CA LEU A 92 2.29 -21.20 -1.83
C LEU A 92 2.77 -19.83 -2.29
N ALA A 93 2.13 -19.25 -3.32
CA ALA A 93 2.45 -17.91 -3.79
C ALA A 93 2.25 -16.84 -2.70
N PHE A 94 1.26 -17.01 -1.83
CA PHE A 94 1.01 -16.11 -0.71
C PHE A 94 2.04 -16.25 0.43
N LEU A 95 2.61 -17.44 0.66
CA LEU A 95 3.62 -17.69 1.70
C LEU A 95 5.00 -17.12 1.40
N ILE A 96 5.42 -17.11 0.12
CA ILE A 96 6.75 -16.65 -0.32
C ILE A 96 7.11 -15.25 0.21
N PRO A 97 6.27 -14.19 0.05
CA PRO A 97 6.64 -12.86 0.53
C PRO A 97 6.73 -12.75 2.06
N PHE A 98 6.04 -13.60 2.83
CA PHE A 98 6.19 -13.62 4.29
C PHE A 98 7.53 -14.24 4.73
N ALA A 99 8.07 -15.20 3.97
CA ALA A 99 9.44 -15.66 4.20
C ALA A 99 10.44 -14.52 3.94
N GLY A 100 10.22 -13.73 2.88
CA GLY A 100 11.00 -12.52 2.60
C GLY A 100 10.95 -11.49 3.72
N LEU A 101 9.77 -11.24 4.29
CA LEU A 101 9.62 -10.37 5.47
C LEU A 101 10.45 -10.87 6.65
N PHE A 102 10.41 -12.16 6.95
CA PHE A 102 11.17 -12.72 8.07
C PHE A 102 12.69 -12.53 7.89
N PHE A 103 13.21 -12.73 6.68
CA PHE A 103 14.62 -12.45 6.38
C PHE A 103 14.95 -10.95 6.51
N SER A 104 14.06 -10.08 6.02
CA SER A 104 14.22 -8.63 6.18
C SER A 104 14.24 -8.22 7.65
N ASP A 105 13.31 -8.72 8.47
CA ASP A 105 13.25 -8.45 9.90
C ASP A 105 14.55 -8.86 10.61
N PHE A 106 15.10 -10.03 10.26
CA PHE A 106 16.36 -10.48 10.83
C PHE A 106 17.51 -9.53 10.48
N THR A 107 17.59 -9.06 9.24
CA THR A 107 18.61 -8.07 8.86
C THR A 107 18.44 -6.75 9.59
N ILE A 108 17.20 -6.30 9.84
CA ILE A 108 16.92 -5.09 10.61
C ILE A 108 17.28 -5.30 12.10
N LEU A 109 16.99 -6.47 12.66
CA LEU A 109 17.38 -6.82 14.03
C LEU A 109 18.91 -6.74 14.19
N VAL A 110 19.67 -7.30 13.24
CA VAL A 110 21.13 -7.14 13.17
C VAL A 110 21.51 -5.65 13.13
N GLN A 111 20.85 -4.83 12.32
CA GLN A 111 21.15 -3.38 12.26
C GLN A 111 20.88 -2.64 13.58
N VAL A 112 19.91 -3.09 14.37
CA VAL A 112 19.60 -2.55 15.70
C VAL A 112 20.63 -3.00 16.73
N LEU A 113 21.07 -4.27 16.68
CA LEU A 113 22.08 -4.81 17.60
C LEU A 113 23.50 -4.28 17.34
N TRP A 114 23.79 -3.86 16.11
CA TRP A 114 25.05 -3.20 15.73
C TRP A 114 24.82 -1.77 15.21
N PRO A 115 24.63 -0.78 16.12
CA PRO A 115 24.37 0.62 15.75
C PRO A 115 25.46 1.28 14.89
N ARG A 116 26.72 0.85 15.03
CA ARG A 116 27.86 1.37 14.27
C ARG A 116 28.05 0.72 12.90
N ALA A 117 27.29 -0.33 12.58
CA ALA A 117 27.33 -0.91 11.24
C ALA A 117 26.79 0.08 10.21
N SER A 118 27.33 0.01 8.99
CA SER A 118 26.98 0.89 7.88
C SER A 118 25.46 0.96 7.64
N PRO A 119 24.86 2.16 7.53
CA PRO A 119 23.41 2.28 7.34
C PRO A 119 22.95 1.80 5.94
N TYR A 120 23.86 1.59 4.99
CA TYR A 120 23.55 1.03 3.68
C TYR A 120 23.01 -0.41 3.71
N TYR A 121 23.20 -1.15 4.81
CA TYR A 121 22.61 -2.48 4.98
C TYR A 121 21.08 -2.47 5.00
N PHE A 122 20.42 -1.34 5.30
CA PHE A 122 18.96 -1.21 5.15
C PHE A 122 18.48 -1.36 3.71
N ILE A 123 19.33 -1.06 2.73
CA ILE A 123 19.03 -1.30 1.31
C ILE A 123 18.98 -2.80 1.05
N VAL A 124 19.90 -3.56 1.64
CA VAL A 124 19.95 -5.02 1.51
C VAL A 124 18.69 -5.66 2.09
N SER A 125 18.23 -5.22 3.27
CA SER A 125 16.97 -5.68 3.89
C SER A 125 15.78 -5.57 2.95
N GLU A 126 15.60 -4.39 2.36
CA GLU A 126 14.47 -4.08 1.47
C GLU A 126 14.60 -4.79 0.11
N VAL A 127 15.81 -4.95 -0.41
CA VAL A 127 16.08 -5.73 -1.62
C VAL A 127 15.76 -7.21 -1.40
N ILE A 128 16.15 -7.79 -0.26
CA ILE A 128 15.78 -9.17 0.11
C ILE A 128 14.26 -9.30 0.14
N TYR A 129 13.56 -8.40 0.82
CA TYR A 129 12.10 -8.43 0.85
C TYR A 129 11.50 -8.35 -0.57
N GLY A 130 12.07 -7.52 -1.44
CA GLY A 130 11.61 -7.41 -2.82
C GLY A 130 11.92 -8.63 -3.69
N ILE A 131 13.02 -9.34 -3.47
CA ILE A 131 13.30 -10.62 -4.17
C ILE A 131 12.20 -11.66 -3.89
N PHE A 132 11.60 -11.63 -2.71
CA PHE A 132 10.49 -12.50 -2.36
C PHE A 132 9.11 -11.93 -2.74
N GLY A 133 9.05 -10.88 -3.57
CA GLY A 133 7.82 -10.30 -4.12
C GLY A 133 7.33 -9.02 -3.42
N GLY A 134 7.94 -8.67 -2.28
CA GLY A 134 7.60 -7.48 -1.53
C GLY A 134 6.12 -7.38 -1.13
N TYR A 135 5.68 -6.16 -0.81
CA TYR A 135 4.28 -5.88 -0.45
C TYR A 135 3.31 -6.12 -1.63
N MET A 136 3.82 -6.03 -2.86
CA MET A 136 3.04 -6.24 -4.06
C MET A 136 2.46 -7.65 -4.10
N SER A 137 3.28 -8.67 -3.83
CA SER A 137 2.81 -10.06 -3.82
C SER A 137 1.84 -10.38 -2.69
N ILE A 138 2.02 -9.78 -1.51
CA ILE A 138 1.11 -9.97 -0.36
C ILE A 138 -0.27 -9.41 -0.70
N THR A 139 -0.32 -8.16 -1.15
CA THR A 139 -1.58 -7.48 -1.48
C THR A 139 -2.27 -8.16 -2.66
N SER A 140 -1.56 -8.43 -3.76
CA SER A 140 -2.14 -9.11 -4.91
C SER A 140 -2.62 -10.52 -4.57
N GLY A 141 -1.83 -11.27 -3.80
CA GLY A 141 -2.17 -12.63 -3.38
C GLY A 141 -3.43 -12.68 -2.52
N ALA A 142 -3.56 -11.76 -1.55
CA ALA A 142 -4.74 -11.69 -0.70
C ALA A 142 -6.01 -11.38 -1.48
N PHE A 143 -5.98 -10.39 -2.39
CA PHE A 143 -7.13 -10.08 -3.24
C PHE A 143 -7.46 -11.22 -4.21
N ALA A 144 -6.45 -11.88 -4.79
CA ALA A 144 -6.66 -13.06 -5.64
C ALA A 144 -7.31 -14.22 -4.88
N ILE A 145 -6.85 -14.52 -3.66
CA ILE A 145 -7.42 -15.56 -2.80
C ILE A 145 -8.87 -15.22 -2.44
N ILE A 146 -9.12 -14.01 -1.92
CA ILE A 146 -10.46 -13.58 -1.50
C ILE A 146 -11.42 -13.59 -2.69
N SER A 147 -10.98 -13.08 -3.85
CA SER A 147 -11.80 -13.07 -5.04
C SER A 147 -12.10 -14.46 -5.60
N THR A 148 -11.26 -15.46 -5.34
CA THR A 148 -11.46 -16.85 -5.81
C THR A 148 -12.39 -17.64 -4.88
N MET A 149 -12.42 -17.32 -3.58
CA MET A 149 -13.32 -17.99 -2.62
C MET A 149 -14.82 -17.71 -2.83
N TYR A 150 -15.18 -16.73 -3.64
CA TYR A 150 -16.58 -16.34 -3.90
C TYR A 150 -16.85 -16.28 -5.39
N THR A 151 -17.80 -17.10 -5.85
CA THR A 151 -18.26 -17.15 -7.24
C THR A 151 -19.18 -15.99 -7.59
N ASP A 152 -20.13 -15.68 -6.70
CA ASP A 152 -21.07 -14.58 -6.88
C ASP A 152 -20.34 -13.22 -6.87
N PRO A 153 -20.46 -12.40 -7.94
CA PRO A 153 -19.86 -11.07 -7.98
C PRO A 153 -20.27 -10.18 -6.81
N LYS A 154 -21.50 -10.31 -6.29
CA LYS A 154 -21.97 -9.51 -5.15
C LYS A 154 -21.29 -9.94 -3.85
N GLU A 155 -21.24 -11.23 -3.51
CA GLU A 155 -20.48 -11.71 -2.35
C GLU A 155 -18.98 -11.41 -2.46
N ARG A 156 -18.40 -11.54 -3.66
CA ARG A 156 -17.00 -11.19 -3.93
C ARG A 156 -16.70 -9.72 -3.65
N ALA A 157 -17.54 -8.80 -4.14
CA ALA A 157 -17.40 -7.37 -3.86
C ALA A 157 -17.41 -7.09 -2.35
N LYS A 158 -18.32 -7.74 -1.60
CA LYS A 158 -18.40 -7.62 -0.15
C LYS A 158 -17.16 -8.16 0.56
N ALA A 159 -16.61 -9.27 0.08
CA ALA A 159 -15.40 -9.85 0.65
C ALA A 159 -14.16 -8.97 0.40
N ILE A 160 -14.02 -8.40 -0.80
CA ILE A 160 -12.97 -7.41 -1.12
C ILE A 160 -13.11 -6.18 -0.21
N ALA A 161 -14.33 -5.69 0.02
CA ALA A 161 -14.60 -4.56 0.91
C ALA A 161 -14.18 -4.83 2.36
N ARG A 162 -14.52 -6.02 2.87
CA ARG A 162 -14.10 -6.46 4.20
C ARG A 162 -12.57 -6.56 4.29
N LEU A 163 -11.89 -7.05 3.25
CA LEU A 163 -10.43 -7.12 3.23
C LEU A 163 -9.78 -5.73 3.28
N GLU A 164 -10.28 -4.76 2.49
CA GLU A 164 -9.83 -3.36 2.54
C GLU A 164 -10.10 -2.71 3.91
N GLY A 165 -11.24 -3.04 4.52
CA GLY A 165 -11.55 -2.65 5.89
C GLY A 165 -10.58 -3.26 6.91
N THR A 166 -10.21 -4.53 6.77
CA THR A 166 -9.22 -5.20 7.62
C THR A 166 -7.84 -4.56 7.50
N ILE A 167 -7.40 -4.21 6.28
CA ILE A 167 -6.17 -3.45 6.07
C ILE A 167 -6.25 -2.12 6.82
N SER A 168 -7.39 -1.44 6.72
CA SER A 168 -7.60 -0.14 7.33
C SER A 168 -7.56 -0.19 8.86
N LEU A 169 -8.17 -1.22 9.45
CA LEU A 169 -8.17 -1.49 10.88
C LEU A 169 -6.76 -1.83 11.39
N GLY A 170 -6.04 -2.70 10.69
CA GLY A 170 -4.65 -3.04 11.01
C GLY A 170 -3.78 -1.80 11.02
N SER A 171 -3.89 -0.95 9.99
CA SER A 171 -3.14 0.31 9.93
C SER A 171 -3.46 1.27 11.07
N MET A 172 -4.73 1.41 11.46
CA MET A 172 -5.13 2.25 12.59
C MET A 172 -4.44 1.81 13.89
N ILE A 173 -4.46 0.51 14.20
CA ILE A 173 -3.81 -0.05 15.39
C ILE A 173 -2.28 0.08 15.28
N GLY A 174 -1.72 -0.13 14.09
CA GLY A 174 -0.29 0.01 13.85
C GLY A 174 0.22 1.43 14.13
N PHE A 175 -0.50 2.47 13.71
CA PHE A 175 -0.11 3.85 14.04
C PHE A 175 -0.17 4.14 15.55
N LEU A 176 -1.10 3.51 16.29
CA LEU A 176 -1.13 3.65 17.76
C LEU A 176 0.08 2.98 18.41
N ILE A 177 0.48 1.80 17.92
CA ILE A 177 1.68 1.10 18.44
C ILE A 177 2.95 1.90 18.09
N SER A 178 3.05 2.46 16.89
CA SER A 178 4.23 3.22 16.47
C SER A 178 4.49 4.46 17.31
N SER A 179 3.43 5.08 17.87
CA SER A 179 3.55 6.20 18.81
C SER A 179 4.29 5.84 20.11
N ARG A 180 4.37 4.54 20.46
CA ARG A 180 5.04 4.04 21.66
C ARG A 180 6.52 3.70 21.45
N LEU A 181 7.11 4.14 20.33
CA LEU A 181 8.53 3.91 20.00
C LEU A 181 9.48 4.36 21.11
N GLU A 182 9.23 5.49 21.76
CA GLU A 182 10.10 6.02 22.82
C GLU A 182 10.15 5.13 24.06
N SER A 183 9.00 4.54 24.44
CA SER A 183 8.93 3.61 25.58
C SER A 183 9.43 2.20 25.26
N ALA A 184 9.23 1.72 24.02
CA ALA A 184 9.60 0.36 23.64
C ALA A 184 11.04 0.23 23.12
N GLY A 185 11.62 1.33 22.63
CA GLY A 185 12.91 1.35 21.97
C GLY A 185 12.93 0.64 20.60
N TYR A 186 14.03 0.77 19.87
CA TYR A 186 14.20 0.13 18.56
C TYR A 186 14.25 -1.40 18.66
N LEU A 187 14.84 -1.94 19.72
CA LEU A 187 14.91 -3.38 19.95
C LEU A 187 13.52 -3.99 20.21
N GLY A 188 12.71 -3.35 21.04
CA GLY A 188 11.33 -3.79 21.30
C GLY A 188 10.49 -3.81 20.02
N MET A 189 10.63 -2.78 19.17
CA MET A 189 9.94 -2.73 17.87
C MET A 189 10.46 -3.79 16.88
N ALA A 190 11.76 -4.06 16.84
CA ALA A 190 12.32 -5.12 16.01
C ALA A 190 11.82 -6.51 16.42
N CYS A 191 11.80 -6.81 17.72
CA CYS A 191 11.22 -8.05 18.24
C CYS A 191 9.71 -8.16 17.92
N PHE A 192 8.99 -7.04 18.02
CA PHE A 192 7.58 -6.99 17.64
C PHE A 192 7.35 -7.38 16.18
N PHE A 193 8.16 -6.88 15.23
CA PHE A 193 8.05 -7.25 13.82
C PHE A 193 8.26 -8.76 13.59
N VAL A 194 9.35 -9.32 14.15
CA VAL A 194 9.66 -10.75 14.03
C VAL A 194 8.51 -11.62 14.53
N VAL A 195 7.97 -11.31 15.72
CA VAL A 195 6.87 -12.07 16.31
C VAL A 195 5.60 -11.93 15.48
N ALA A 196 5.23 -10.71 15.08
CA ALA A 196 4.01 -10.45 14.31
C ALA A 196 4.06 -11.10 12.92
N HIS A 197 5.20 -11.03 12.21
CA HIS A 197 5.38 -11.67 10.91
C HIS A 197 5.45 -13.20 11.03
N PHE A 198 6.02 -13.75 12.11
CA PHE A 198 5.98 -15.19 12.37
C PHE A 198 4.53 -15.68 12.58
N ILE A 199 3.72 -14.96 13.36
CA ILE A 199 2.28 -15.28 13.53
C ILE A 199 1.54 -15.15 12.18
N ALA A 200 1.83 -14.11 11.39
CA ALA A 200 1.23 -13.92 10.07
C ALA A 200 1.57 -15.07 9.12
N PHE A 201 2.82 -15.54 9.13
CA PHE A 201 3.30 -16.69 8.37
C PHE A 201 2.59 -17.99 8.80
N LEU A 202 2.49 -18.25 10.12
CA LEU A 202 1.74 -19.41 10.62
C LEU A 202 0.26 -19.34 10.22
N SER A 203 -0.37 -18.17 10.31
CA SER A 203 -1.76 -17.98 9.89
C SER A 203 -1.96 -18.27 8.40
N ALA A 204 -1.01 -17.85 7.55
CA ALA A 204 -1.00 -18.18 6.12
C ALA A 204 -0.71 -19.67 5.88
N LEU A 205 0.14 -20.30 6.69
CA LEU A 205 0.48 -21.72 6.58
C LEU A 205 -0.70 -22.62 6.94
N PHE A 206 -1.51 -22.23 7.93
CA PHE A 206 -2.71 -22.98 8.33
C PHE A 206 -3.94 -22.70 7.46
N MET A 207 -3.85 -21.81 6.47
CA MET A 207 -4.91 -21.68 5.48
C MET A 207 -5.10 -22.96 4.66
N LYS A 208 -6.35 -23.25 4.34
CA LYS A 208 -6.70 -24.28 3.35
C LYS A 208 -6.30 -23.79 1.94
N GLU A 209 -5.91 -24.73 1.09
CA GLU A 209 -5.70 -24.45 -0.33
C GLU A 209 -7.01 -23.95 -0.96
N VAL A 210 -6.92 -22.96 -1.83
CA VAL A 210 -8.09 -22.41 -2.52
C VAL A 210 -8.37 -23.30 -3.73
N GLN A 211 -9.57 -23.91 -3.76
CA GLN A 211 -10.02 -24.66 -4.92
C GLN A 211 -10.65 -23.72 -5.95
N TYR A 212 -10.36 -23.97 -7.21
CA TYR A 212 -10.98 -23.26 -8.33
C TYR A 212 -12.37 -23.85 -8.60
N HIS A 213 -13.35 -23.00 -8.90
CA HIS A 213 -14.71 -23.42 -9.25
C HIS A 213 -14.89 -23.58 -10.76
N GLU A 214 -14.07 -22.92 -11.57
CA GLU A 214 -14.01 -23.18 -13.01
C GLU A 214 -13.29 -24.50 -13.30
N PRO A 215 -13.86 -25.39 -14.15
CA PRO A 215 -13.15 -26.58 -14.61
C PRO A 215 -11.81 -26.15 -15.20
N GLU A 216 -10.74 -26.92 -14.91
CA GLU A 216 -9.41 -26.64 -15.46
C GLU A 216 -9.52 -26.34 -16.96
N PRO A 217 -9.17 -25.13 -17.42
CA PRO A 217 -9.20 -24.86 -18.84
C PRO A 217 -8.17 -25.79 -19.46
N LEU A 218 -8.57 -26.77 -20.28
CA LEU A 218 -7.88 -27.52 -21.37
C LEU A 218 -6.32 -27.56 -21.42
N LEU A 219 -5.62 -27.36 -20.30
CA LEU A 219 -4.18 -27.21 -20.18
C LEU A 219 -3.49 -28.57 -20.19
N ARG A 220 -4.27 -29.66 -20.09
CA ARG A 220 -3.81 -31.03 -20.27
C ARG A 220 -3.25 -31.29 -21.69
N ASN A 221 -3.61 -30.49 -22.70
CA ASN A 221 -3.08 -30.66 -24.07
C ASN A 221 -1.94 -29.71 -24.47
N SER A 222 -1.49 -28.79 -23.60
CA SER A 222 -0.35 -27.92 -23.90
C SER A 222 0.82 -28.09 -22.93
N GLN A 223 0.98 -29.30 -22.41
CA GLN A 223 2.16 -29.76 -21.66
C GLN A 223 3.40 -29.94 -22.55
N LYS A 224 3.60 -29.04 -23.53
CA LYS A 224 4.94 -28.70 -24.01
C LYS A 224 5.42 -27.57 -23.11
N THR A 225 6.36 -27.90 -22.25
CA THR A 225 7.26 -26.99 -21.54
C THR A 225 7.63 -25.80 -22.43
N LYS A 226 6.84 -24.72 -22.38
CA LYS A 226 7.29 -23.45 -22.93
C LYS A 226 8.21 -22.85 -21.87
N PRO A 227 9.45 -22.49 -22.24
CA PRO A 227 10.40 -21.92 -21.30
C PRO A 227 9.75 -20.66 -20.75
N LEU A 228 9.72 -20.55 -19.43
CA LEU A 228 9.48 -19.35 -18.63
C LEU A 228 9.09 -18.11 -19.45
N ALA A 229 7.93 -18.18 -20.10
CA ALA A 229 7.60 -17.23 -21.16
C ALA A 229 7.05 -16.03 -20.44
N ILE A 230 7.95 -15.08 -20.15
CA ILE A 230 7.70 -13.74 -19.64
C ILE A 230 6.29 -13.36 -20.06
N CYS A 231 5.32 -13.55 -19.16
CA CYS A 231 3.98 -13.13 -19.50
C CYS A 231 4.14 -11.64 -19.78
N THR A 232 3.71 -11.13 -20.92
CA THR A 232 3.55 -9.70 -21.07
C THR A 232 2.13 -9.40 -20.58
N GLY A 233 1.83 -8.20 -20.08
CA GLY A 233 0.44 -7.82 -19.73
C GLY A 233 -0.54 -8.12 -20.87
N SER A 234 -0.06 -8.22 -22.12
CA SER A 234 -0.79 -8.64 -23.31
C SER A 234 -1.57 -9.94 -23.17
N LYS A 235 -1.06 -10.95 -22.44
CA LYS A 235 -1.76 -12.25 -22.28
C LYS A 235 -3.08 -12.11 -21.54
N LEU A 236 -3.19 -11.18 -20.58
CA LEU A 236 -4.46 -10.91 -19.87
C LEU A 236 -5.53 -10.31 -20.80
N PHE A 237 -5.11 -9.70 -21.91
CA PHE A 237 -6.00 -9.15 -22.94
C PHE A 237 -6.11 -10.06 -24.16
N GLU A 238 -5.38 -11.18 -24.19
CA GLU A 238 -5.39 -12.14 -25.28
C GLU A 238 -6.67 -12.99 -25.17
N ASN A 239 -7.26 -13.38 -26.29
CA ASN A 239 -8.50 -14.20 -26.36
C ASN A 239 -9.78 -13.61 -25.72
N LYS A 240 -9.77 -12.37 -25.21
CA LYS A 240 -10.98 -11.69 -24.72
C LYS A 240 -11.73 -10.93 -25.83
N SER A 241 -13.03 -10.71 -25.64
CA SER A 241 -13.81 -9.87 -26.55
C SER A 241 -13.27 -8.43 -26.59
N PRO A 242 -13.43 -7.68 -27.71
CA PRO A 242 -13.02 -6.28 -27.77
C PRO A 242 -13.62 -5.41 -26.65
N ALA A 243 -14.88 -5.67 -26.28
CA ALA A 243 -15.56 -4.95 -25.20
C ALA A 243 -14.90 -5.21 -23.83
N THR A 244 -14.60 -6.47 -23.49
CA THR A 244 -13.92 -6.81 -22.24
C THR A 244 -12.52 -6.20 -22.17
N LYS A 245 -11.78 -6.17 -23.28
CA LYS A 245 -10.48 -5.50 -23.35
C LYS A 245 -10.59 -4.00 -23.09
N CYS A 246 -11.59 -3.35 -23.68
CA CYS A 246 -11.87 -1.93 -23.44
C CYS A 246 -12.17 -1.67 -21.96
N ASN A 247 -13.10 -2.44 -21.38
CA ASN A 247 -13.48 -2.32 -19.97
C ASN A 247 -12.26 -2.48 -19.05
N LEU A 248 -11.44 -3.51 -19.26
CA LEU A 248 -10.23 -3.72 -18.44
C LEU A 248 -9.26 -2.54 -18.54
N ARG A 249 -9.03 -1.98 -19.74
CA ARG A 249 -8.17 -0.79 -19.90
C ARG A 249 -8.70 0.41 -19.12
N ILE A 250 -10.00 0.67 -19.20
CA ILE A 250 -10.66 1.74 -18.44
C ILE A 250 -10.51 1.52 -16.93
N LEU A 251 -10.72 0.29 -16.46
CA LEU A 251 -10.62 -0.05 -15.04
C LEU A 251 -9.19 0.12 -14.51
N TYR A 252 -8.18 -0.37 -15.23
CA TYR A 252 -6.78 -0.21 -14.83
C TYR A 252 -6.33 1.26 -14.84
N PHE A 253 -6.72 2.02 -15.87
CA PHE A 253 -6.44 3.45 -15.95
C PHE A 253 -7.11 4.22 -14.81
N SER A 254 -8.38 3.96 -14.54
CA SER A 254 -9.13 4.57 -13.45
C SER A 254 -8.53 4.24 -12.09
N PHE A 255 -8.07 3.00 -11.90
CA PHE A 255 -7.37 2.58 -10.69
C PHE A 255 -6.04 3.32 -10.53
N ALA A 256 -5.22 3.40 -11.59
CA ALA A 256 -3.93 4.08 -11.56
C ALA A 256 -4.06 5.56 -11.17
N ILE A 257 -4.95 6.29 -11.85
CA ILE A 257 -5.21 7.71 -11.57
C ILE A 257 -5.70 7.92 -10.14
N SER A 258 -6.68 7.11 -9.72
CA SER A 258 -7.27 7.19 -8.40
C SER A 258 -6.23 6.93 -7.30
N TYR A 259 -5.37 5.93 -7.50
CA TYR A 259 -4.33 5.56 -6.55
C TYR A 259 -3.20 6.61 -6.51
N PHE A 260 -2.76 7.10 -7.67
CA PHE A 260 -1.77 8.18 -7.77
C PHE A 260 -2.22 9.44 -7.01
N ALA A 261 -3.47 9.87 -7.20
CA ALA A 261 -4.02 11.01 -6.47
C ALA A 261 -4.11 10.77 -4.95
N PHE A 262 -4.46 9.54 -4.54
CA PHE A 262 -4.54 9.16 -3.13
C PHE A 262 -3.18 9.16 -2.43
N ILE A 263 -2.17 8.52 -3.04
CA ILE A 263 -0.84 8.47 -2.43
C ILE A 263 -0.17 9.84 -2.46
N GLY A 264 -0.32 10.57 -3.56
CA GLY A 264 0.23 11.92 -3.72
C GLY A 264 -0.22 12.88 -2.66
N SER A 265 -1.54 13.01 -2.51
CA SER A 265 -2.14 13.85 -1.47
C SER A 265 -1.71 13.42 -0.06
N THR A 266 -1.66 12.12 0.24
CA THR A 266 -1.26 11.63 1.57
C THR A 266 0.19 12.00 1.92
N ARG A 267 1.10 12.02 0.95
CA ARG A 267 2.52 12.38 1.18
C ARG A 267 2.71 13.87 1.50
N ILE A 268 2.00 14.74 0.79
CA ILE A 268 2.18 16.20 0.94
C ILE A 268 1.32 16.79 2.06
N LEU A 269 0.25 16.10 2.48
CA LEU A 269 -0.78 16.68 3.36
C LEU A 269 -0.22 17.23 4.67
N PHE A 270 0.69 16.50 5.33
CA PHE A 270 1.29 16.98 6.57
C PHE A 270 2.05 18.30 6.37
N PHE A 271 2.88 18.38 5.33
CA PHE A 271 3.67 19.58 5.04
C PHE A 271 2.79 20.77 4.64
N TYR A 272 1.74 20.52 3.86
CA TYR A 272 0.75 21.54 3.51
C TYR A 272 0.04 22.11 4.74
N LEU A 273 -0.49 21.25 5.61
CA LEU A 273 -1.18 21.68 6.83
C LEU A 273 -0.23 22.38 7.81
N LYS A 274 1.03 21.92 7.89
CA LYS A 274 2.07 22.59 8.67
C LYS A 274 2.38 23.99 8.13
N HIS A 275 2.44 24.16 6.81
CA HIS A 275 2.73 25.45 6.19
C HIS A 275 1.55 26.44 6.32
N LYS A 276 0.32 25.99 6.02
CA LYS A 276 -0.86 26.87 5.96
C LYS A 276 -1.47 27.15 7.34
N PHE A 277 -1.54 26.16 8.21
CA PHE A 277 -2.25 26.25 9.50
C PHE A 277 -1.33 26.09 10.72
N LEU A 278 -0.01 25.97 10.51
CA LEU A 278 0.97 25.74 11.59
C LEU A 278 0.65 24.49 12.42
N TRP A 279 0.07 23.46 11.78
CA TRP A 279 -0.27 22.22 12.45
C TRP A 279 0.97 21.44 12.91
N GLY A 280 0.91 20.96 14.15
CA GLY A 280 1.82 19.96 14.68
C GLY A 280 1.44 18.53 14.29
N SER A 281 2.30 17.58 14.64
CA SER A 281 2.07 16.13 14.44
C SER A 281 0.82 15.61 15.17
N GLU A 282 0.47 16.21 16.31
CA GLU A 282 -0.67 15.82 17.13
C GLU A 282 -2.01 16.04 16.41
N LYS A 283 -2.33 17.28 16.00
CA LYS A 283 -3.57 17.61 15.25
C LYS A 283 -3.70 16.80 13.97
N TYR A 284 -2.60 16.65 13.23
CA TYR A 284 -2.55 15.80 12.03
C TYR A 284 -2.85 14.33 12.35
N GLY A 285 -2.29 13.80 13.44
CA GLY A 285 -2.54 12.46 13.95
C GLY A 285 -4.03 12.23 14.23
N TYR A 286 -4.70 13.16 14.93
CA TYR A 286 -6.14 13.08 15.19
C TYR A 286 -6.97 13.06 13.90
N LEU A 287 -6.68 13.95 12.95
CA LEU A 287 -7.36 13.97 11.66
C LEU A 287 -7.22 12.62 10.93
N LYS A 288 -6.01 12.06 10.87
CA LYS A 288 -5.75 10.77 10.21
C LYS A 288 -6.42 9.61 10.94
N ALA A 289 -6.41 9.60 12.27
CA ALA A 289 -7.05 8.56 13.07
C ALA A 289 -8.57 8.51 12.86
N ILE A 290 -9.24 9.67 12.93
CA ILE A 290 -10.69 9.79 12.69
C ILE A 290 -11.03 9.34 11.26
N ASN A 291 -10.29 9.83 10.26
CA ASN A 291 -10.47 9.43 8.87
C ASN A 291 -10.34 7.92 8.67
N GLN A 292 -9.31 7.31 9.26
CA GLN A 292 -9.04 5.88 9.10
C GLN A 292 -10.07 5.02 9.83
N GLY A 293 -10.49 5.43 11.02
CA GLY A 293 -11.57 4.77 11.77
C GLY A 293 -12.89 4.79 11.00
N MET A 294 -13.29 5.96 10.50
CA MET A 294 -14.51 6.11 9.69
C MET A 294 -14.41 5.30 8.38
N THR A 295 -13.27 5.36 7.70
CA THR A 295 -13.02 4.58 6.48
C THR A 295 -13.14 3.07 6.72
N THR A 296 -12.65 2.59 7.87
CA THR A 296 -12.75 1.18 8.27
C THR A 296 -14.22 0.76 8.42
N VAL A 297 -15.01 1.56 9.14
CA VAL A 297 -16.46 1.32 9.32
C VAL A 297 -17.18 1.33 7.97
N MET A 298 -16.88 2.31 7.11
CA MET A 298 -17.50 2.44 5.79
C MET A 298 -17.16 1.25 4.89
N ALA A 299 -15.92 0.76 4.90
CA ALA A 299 -15.50 -0.38 4.09
C ALA A 299 -16.06 -1.72 4.61
N MET A 300 -16.06 -1.95 5.94
CA MET A 300 -16.47 -3.23 6.52
C MET A 300 -18.00 -3.40 6.59
N LEU A 301 -18.74 -2.31 6.83
CA LEU A 301 -20.19 -2.37 7.10
C LEU A 301 -21.01 -1.72 5.99
N VAL A 302 -20.72 -0.46 5.65
CA VAL A 302 -21.57 0.32 4.73
C VAL A 302 -21.46 -0.17 3.30
N PHE A 303 -20.24 -0.41 2.79
CA PHE A 303 -20.06 -0.92 1.43
C PHE A 303 -20.82 -2.25 1.22
N PRO A 304 -20.71 -3.26 2.12
CA PRO A 304 -21.54 -4.46 2.00
C PRO A 304 -23.04 -4.23 2.11
N ALA A 305 -23.49 -3.29 2.96
CA ALA A 305 -24.90 -2.93 3.06
C ALA A 305 -25.44 -2.34 1.74
N LEU A 306 -24.70 -1.43 1.11
CA LEU A 306 -25.04 -0.85 -0.20
C LEU A 306 -25.08 -1.91 -1.31
N LYS A 307 -24.18 -2.91 -1.26
CA LYS A 307 -24.25 -4.07 -2.16
C LYS A 307 -25.49 -4.92 -1.93
N ASN A 308 -25.94 -5.07 -0.68
CA ASN A 308 -27.17 -5.78 -0.38
C ASN A 308 -28.41 -5.05 -0.93
N TRP A 309 -28.40 -3.72 -0.94
CA TRP A 309 -29.42 -2.88 -1.58
C TRP A 309 -29.37 -2.85 -3.12
N GLY A 310 -28.48 -3.61 -3.75
CA GLY A 310 -28.43 -3.74 -5.20
C GLY A 310 -27.66 -2.64 -5.93
N ILE A 311 -26.86 -1.83 -5.22
CA ILE A 311 -26.00 -0.83 -5.87
C ILE A 311 -24.86 -1.53 -6.63
N THR A 312 -24.66 -1.12 -7.89
CA THR A 312 -23.64 -1.69 -8.78
C THR A 312 -22.24 -1.18 -8.41
N ASP A 313 -21.20 -1.97 -8.72
CA ASP A 313 -19.83 -1.60 -8.39
C ASP A 313 -19.39 -0.33 -9.15
N VAL A 314 -19.85 -0.15 -10.39
CA VAL A 314 -19.58 1.07 -11.18
C VAL A 314 -20.07 2.33 -10.46
N ARG A 315 -21.31 2.31 -9.94
CA ARG A 315 -21.88 3.44 -9.18
C ARG A 315 -21.10 3.72 -7.90
N LEU A 316 -20.68 2.67 -7.18
CA LEU A 316 -19.87 2.80 -5.97
C LEU A 316 -18.46 3.35 -6.28
N ALA A 317 -17.87 2.95 -7.41
CA ALA A 317 -16.59 3.48 -7.88
C ALA A 317 -16.69 4.96 -8.20
N ILE A 318 -17.67 5.37 -9.01
CA ILE A 318 -17.92 6.77 -9.37
C ILE A 318 -18.18 7.61 -8.12
N PHE A 319 -19.06 7.15 -7.23
CA PHE A 319 -19.35 7.84 -5.97
C PHE A 319 -18.09 8.06 -5.14
N GLY A 320 -17.28 7.02 -4.93
CA GLY A 320 -16.04 7.13 -4.16
C GLY A 320 -14.99 8.04 -4.82
N LEU A 321 -14.93 8.10 -6.16
CA LEU A 321 -14.03 9.01 -6.87
C LEU A 321 -14.49 10.46 -6.76
N ALA A 322 -15.80 10.69 -6.84
CA ALA A 322 -16.38 12.01 -6.68
C ALA A 322 -16.14 12.54 -5.27
N THR A 323 -16.44 11.76 -4.22
CA THR A 323 -16.18 12.16 -2.83
C THR A 323 -14.70 12.40 -2.58
N ARG A 324 -13.81 11.55 -3.11
CA ARG A 324 -12.35 11.78 -3.04
C ARG A 324 -11.96 13.11 -3.70
N SER A 325 -12.48 13.41 -4.88
CA SER A 325 -12.19 14.66 -5.59
C SER A 325 -12.64 15.87 -4.78
N ILE A 326 -13.86 15.82 -4.23
CA ILE A 326 -14.39 16.86 -3.34
C ILE A 326 -13.53 16.99 -2.08
N GLY A 327 -13.09 15.89 -1.48
CA GLY A 327 -12.21 15.91 -0.31
C GLY A 327 -10.85 16.58 -0.59
N ARG A 328 -10.27 16.38 -1.79
CA ARG A 328 -9.04 17.09 -2.17
C ARG A 328 -9.28 18.57 -2.43
N ALA A 329 -10.37 18.93 -3.11
CA ALA A 329 -10.76 20.33 -3.27
C ALA A 329 -11.03 21.00 -1.90
N TRP A 330 -11.60 20.27 -0.94
CA TRP A 330 -11.87 20.76 0.41
C TRP A 330 -10.60 21.19 1.14
N TYR A 331 -9.50 20.44 1.00
CA TYR A 331 -8.20 20.83 1.57
C TYR A 331 -7.69 22.16 1.02
N ALA A 332 -7.96 22.48 -0.25
CA ALA A 332 -7.54 23.75 -0.86
C ALA A 332 -8.34 24.95 -0.31
N ILE A 333 -9.66 24.79 -0.16
CA ILE A 333 -10.56 25.89 0.26
C ILE A 333 -10.68 26.09 1.77
N ALA A 334 -10.17 25.15 2.59
CA ALA A 334 -10.25 25.25 4.04
C ALA A 334 -9.66 26.58 4.53
N TRP A 335 -10.44 27.33 5.33
CA TRP A 335 -10.08 28.67 5.82
C TRP A 335 -9.65 28.68 7.29
N ALA A 336 -9.95 27.62 8.04
CA ALA A 336 -9.63 27.51 9.47
C ALA A 336 -9.34 26.06 9.88
N ASP A 337 -8.70 25.87 11.03
CA ASP A 337 -8.36 24.56 11.61
C ASP A 337 -9.56 23.61 11.67
N TYR A 338 -10.69 24.08 12.20
CA TYR A 338 -11.90 23.26 12.32
C TYR A 338 -12.49 22.89 10.96
N ALA A 339 -12.33 23.75 9.95
CA ALA A 339 -12.83 23.51 8.59
C ALA A 339 -12.10 22.35 7.92
N VAL A 340 -10.81 22.11 8.25
CA VAL A 340 -10.04 20.97 7.74
C VAL A 340 -10.68 19.65 8.15
N TYR A 341 -11.23 19.53 9.37
CA TYR A 341 -11.91 18.31 9.82
C TYR A 341 -13.18 17.98 9.01
N GLY A 342 -13.78 18.96 8.32
CA GLY A 342 -14.89 18.73 7.39
C GLY A 342 -14.54 17.75 6.26
N VAL A 343 -13.25 17.59 5.95
CA VAL A 343 -12.78 16.64 4.94
C VAL A 343 -13.12 15.18 5.28
N VAL A 344 -13.33 14.88 6.56
CA VAL A 344 -13.67 13.53 7.04
C VAL A 344 -14.95 13.01 6.38
N CYS A 345 -15.93 13.89 6.19
CA CYS A 345 -17.21 13.58 5.52
C CYS A 345 -17.03 13.07 4.10
N PHE A 346 -15.95 13.48 3.41
CA PHE A 346 -15.65 13.08 2.04
C PHE A 346 -14.66 11.90 1.99
N GLU A 347 -13.61 11.95 2.81
CA GLU A 347 -12.55 10.95 2.83
C GLU A 347 -12.96 9.63 3.51
N MET A 348 -14.04 9.59 4.30
CA MET A 348 -14.56 8.34 4.88
C MET A 348 -14.93 7.29 3.82
N PHE A 349 -15.18 7.70 2.57
CA PHE A 349 -15.44 6.80 1.44
C PHE A 349 -14.18 6.45 0.64
N SER A 350 -12.99 6.79 1.13
CA SER A 350 -11.74 6.65 0.39
C SER A 350 -11.46 5.21 -0.09
N LYS A 351 -11.99 4.17 0.56
CA LYS A 351 -11.81 2.78 0.13
C LYS A 351 -12.80 2.28 -0.91
N PHE A 352 -13.85 3.06 -1.22
CA PHE A 352 -14.88 2.66 -2.18
C PHE A 352 -14.34 2.49 -3.60
N PRO A 353 -13.54 3.43 -4.16
CA PRO A 353 -12.99 3.27 -5.51
C PRO A 353 -12.10 2.04 -5.62
N ALA A 354 -11.19 1.88 -4.66
CA ALA A 354 -10.22 0.79 -4.63
C ALA A 354 -10.91 -0.58 -4.51
N THR A 355 -11.98 -0.67 -3.72
CA THR A 355 -12.79 -1.88 -3.57
C THR A 355 -13.58 -2.20 -4.83
N ALA A 356 -14.33 -1.21 -5.35
CA ALA A 356 -15.23 -1.39 -6.47
C ALA A 356 -14.46 -1.69 -7.77
N LEU A 357 -13.37 -0.97 -8.04
CA LEU A 357 -12.51 -1.22 -9.20
C LEU A 357 -11.89 -2.62 -9.16
N ARG A 358 -11.42 -3.08 -7.98
CA ARG A 358 -10.90 -4.45 -7.82
C ARG A 358 -11.97 -5.51 -8.04
N SER A 359 -13.20 -5.27 -7.56
CA SER A 359 -14.34 -6.14 -7.81
C SER A 359 -14.66 -6.23 -9.31
N LEU A 360 -14.73 -5.08 -10.00
CA LEU A 360 -14.98 -5.01 -11.45
C LEU A 360 -13.87 -5.70 -12.26
N ILE A 361 -12.59 -5.49 -11.91
CA ILE A 361 -11.46 -6.17 -12.55
C ILE A 361 -11.61 -7.69 -12.39
N SER A 362 -11.85 -8.17 -11.17
CA SER A 362 -12.03 -9.61 -10.90
C SER A 362 -13.27 -10.22 -11.58
N SER A 363 -14.24 -9.39 -11.95
CA SER A 363 -15.46 -9.80 -12.68
C SER A 363 -15.27 -9.88 -14.18
N ASN A 364 -14.25 -9.20 -14.74
CA ASN A 364 -13.94 -9.21 -16.17
C ASN A 364 -12.84 -10.24 -16.54
N VAL A 365 -12.36 -11.03 -15.58
CA VAL A 365 -11.32 -12.07 -15.76
C VAL A 365 -11.78 -13.41 -15.19
N GLY A 366 -11.31 -14.51 -15.78
CA GLY A 366 -11.61 -15.87 -15.31
C GLY A 366 -10.94 -16.16 -13.96
N GLU A 367 -11.37 -17.20 -13.24
CA GLU A 367 -10.85 -17.51 -11.90
C GLU A 367 -9.35 -17.79 -11.90
N HIS A 368 -8.88 -18.46 -12.95
CA HIS A 368 -7.49 -18.83 -13.19
C HIS A 368 -6.59 -17.64 -13.57
N GLU A 369 -7.16 -16.48 -13.90
CA GLU A 369 -6.43 -15.28 -14.29
C GLU A 369 -6.44 -14.18 -13.20
N ARG A 370 -7.14 -14.41 -12.07
CA ARG A 370 -7.29 -13.42 -11.00
C ARG A 370 -5.94 -13.06 -10.35
N GLY A 371 -5.02 -14.01 -10.20
CA GLY A 371 -3.68 -13.75 -9.66
C GLY A 371 -2.89 -12.79 -10.54
N ALA A 372 -2.82 -13.08 -11.84
CA ALA A 372 -2.24 -12.20 -12.84
C ALA A 372 -2.91 -10.81 -12.86
N ALA A 373 -4.24 -10.74 -12.83
CA ALA A 373 -4.98 -9.48 -12.84
C ALA A 373 -4.64 -8.60 -11.63
N PHE A 374 -4.58 -9.17 -10.41
CA PHE A 374 -4.21 -8.43 -9.19
C PHE A 374 -2.71 -8.14 -9.09
N SER A 375 -1.84 -8.95 -9.69
CA SER A 375 -0.42 -8.63 -9.78
C SER A 375 -0.19 -7.35 -10.60
N LEU A 376 -0.98 -7.14 -11.67
CA LEU A 376 -0.94 -5.90 -12.45
C LEU A 376 -1.44 -4.70 -11.65
N VAL A 377 -2.48 -4.87 -10.82
CA VAL A 377 -2.93 -3.84 -9.88
C VAL A 377 -1.79 -3.46 -8.92
N ALA A 378 -1.13 -4.44 -8.31
CA ALA A 378 -0.04 -4.18 -7.36
C ALA A 378 1.16 -3.48 -8.01
N VAL A 379 1.50 -3.86 -9.25
CA VAL A 379 2.52 -3.17 -10.06
C VAL A 379 2.14 -1.71 -10.30
N ILE A 380 0.88 -1.43 -10.66
CA ILE A 380 0.39 -0.05 -10.82
C ILE A 380 0.51 0.72 -9.51
N GLU A 381 0.16 0.11 -8.37
CA GLU A 381 0.33 0.73 -7.04
C GLU A 381 1.78 1.09 -6.77
N ALA A 382 2.73 0.19 -7.05
CA ALA A 382 4.15 0.45 -6.86
C ALA A 382 4.70 1.54 -7.78
N MET A 383 4.31 1.53 -9.06
CA MET A 383 4.67 2.61 -9.98
C MET A 383 4.12 3.95 -9.52
N CYS A 384 2.86 4.00 -9.08
CA CYS A 384 2.24 5.21 -8.55
C CYS A 384 2.93 5.68 -7.26
N ASN A 385 3.32 4.77 -6.37
CA ASN A 385 4.08 5.10 -5.15
C ASN A 385 5.42 5.77 -5.48
N LEU A 386 6.17 5.21 -6.44
CA LEU A 386 7.46 5.71 -6.87
C LEU A 386 7.34 7.08 -7.57
N THR A 387 6.48 7.17 -8.59
CA THR A 387 6.28 8.40 -9.38
C THR A 387 5.70 9.51 -8.53
N SER A 388 4.78 9.20 -7.62
CA SER A 388 4.26 10.16 -6.65
C SER A 388 5.38 10.73 -5.80
N SER A 389 6.26 9.88 -5.23
CA SER A 389 7.39 10.36 -4.45
C SER A 389 8.23 11.37 -5.25
N TRP A 390 8.57 11.05 -6.49
CA TRP A 390 9.39 11.93 -7.34
C TRP A 390 8.67 13.24 -7.69
N VAL A 391 7.44 13.15 -8.18
CA VAL A 391 6.65 14.32 -8.59
C VAL A 391 6.45 15.25 -7.41
N PHE A 392 6.08 14.75 -6.23
CA PHE A 392 5.79 15.64 -5.10
C PHE A 392 7.04 16.13 -4.38
N HIS A 393 8.14 15.38 -4.33
CA HIS A 393 9.40 15.90 -3.79
C HIS A 393 9.94 17.08 -4.61
N ILE A 394 9.72 17.09 -5.93
CA ILE A 394 10.18 18.17 -6.81
C ILE A 394 9.12 19.28 -6.91
N ALA A 395 7.87 18.94 -7.19
CA ALA A 395 6.83 19.93 -7.50
C ALA A 395 6.33 20.67 -6.27
N PHE A 396 6.22 20.01 -5.11
CA PHE A 396 5.60 20.61 -3.92
C PHE A 396 6.42 21.78 -3.34
N PRO A 397 7.76 21.69 -3.18
CA PRO A 397 8.57 22.83 -2.73
C PRO A 397 8.49 24.03 -3.66
N ILE A 398 8.36 23.79 -4.97
CA ILE A 398 8.20 24.86 -5.98
C ILE A 398 6.81 25.48 -5.84
N SER A 399 5.75 24.68 -5.69
CA SER A 399 4.39 25.20 -5.53
C SER A 399 4.21 26.04 -4.26
N LEU A 400 4.92 25.72 -3.17
CA LEU A 400 4.85 26.50 -1.94
C LEU A 400 5.26 27.97 -2.12
N ARG A 401 6.08 28.31 -3.12
CA ARG A 401 6.54 29.70 -3.33
C ARG A 401 5.50 30.60 -3.98
N PHE A 402 4.55 30.05 -4.72
CA PHE A 402 3.57 30.84 -5.49
C PHE A 402 2.11 30.47 -5.21
N PHE A 403 1.80 29.17 -5.05
CA PHE A 403 0.45 28.69 -4.77
C PHE A 403 0.49 27.36 -3.99
N PRO A 404 0.57 27.41 -2.64
CA PRO A 404 0.65 26.23 -1.78
C PRO A 404 -0.48 25.21 -1.99
N GLU A 405 -1.67 25.69 -2.37
CA GLU A 405 -2.87 24.89 -2.60
C GLU A 405 -2.86 24.14 -3.95
N LEU A 406 -1.93 24.48 -4.87
CA LEU A 406 -1.95 24.00 -6.26
C LEU A 406 -2.12 22.49 -6.36
N SER A 407 -1.36 21.73 -5.56
CA SER A 407 -1.40 20.28 -5.60
C SER A 407 -2.79 19.74 -5.27
N PHE A 408 -3.51 20.35 -4.33
CA PHE A 408 -4.87 19.96 -3.94
C PHE A 408 -5.95 20.41 -4.94
N VAL A 409 -5.66 21.42 -5.77
CA VAL A 409 -6.52 21.86 -6.89
C VAL A 409 -6.35 20.97 -8.12
N ILE A 410 -5.12 20.51 -8.40
CA ILE A 410 -4.83 19.65 -9.55
C ILE A 410 -5.37 18.22 -9.32
N MET A 411 -5.30 17.66 -8.11
CA MET A 411 -5.74 16.28 -7.85
C MET A 411 -7.20 15.99 -8.27
N PRO A 412 -8.21 16.82 -7.93
CA PRO A 412 -9.57 16.67 -8.43
C PRO A 412 -9.64 16.60 -9.95
N VAL A 413 -8.93 17.49 -10.65
CA VAL A 413 -8.91 17.56 -12.12
C VAL A 413 -8.35 16.27 -12.72
N ILE A 414 -7.29 15.72 -12.12
CA ILE A 414 -6.69 14.45 -12.54
C ILE A 414 -7.68 13.28 -12.41
N ILE A 415 -8.61 13.31 -11.44
CA ILE A 415 -9.58 12.23 -11.21
C ILE A 415 -10.76 12.30 -12.21
N VAL A 416 -11.09 13.47 -12.76
CA VAL A 416 -12.25 13.67 -13.66
C VAL A 416 -12.26 12.70 -14.86
N PRO A 417 -11.16 12.49 -15.61
CA PRO A 417 -11.15 11.52 -16.71
C PRO A 417 -11.55 10.10 -16.30
N ALA A 418 -11.15 9.65 -15.11
CA ALA A 418 -11.53 8.33 -14.61
C ALA A 418 -13.03 8.22 -14.32
N ILE A 419 -13.66 9.31 -13.84
CA ILE A 419 -15.11 9.36 -13.63
C ILE A 419 -15.82 9.31 -14.99
N VAL A 420 -15.42 10.17 -15.93
CA VAL A 420 -16.05 10.29 -17.26
C VAL A 420 -15.96 8.98 -18.05
N LEU A 421 -14.84 8.27 -17.99
CA LEU A 421 -14.67 7.00 -18.70
C LEU A 421 -15.48 5.84 -18.10
N MET A 422 -15.94 5.96 -16.85
CA MET A 422 -16.75 4.93 -16.17
C MET A 422 -18.25 5.18 -16.23
N MET A 423 -18.66 6.39 -16.61
CA MET A 423 -20.05 6.73 -16.91
C MET A 423 -20.44 6.18 -18.28
#